data_AF-A0A7S3SCY0-F1
#
_entry.id   AF-A0A7S3SCY0-F1
#
_cell.length_a   1.000
_cell.length_b   1.000
_cell.length_c   1.000
_cell.angle_alpha   90.00
_cell.angle_beta   90.00
_cell.angle_gamma   90.00
#
_symmetry.space_group_name_H-M   'P 1'
#
loop_
_entity.id
_entity.type
_entity.pdbx_description
1 polymer ?
#
loop_
_entity_poly.entity_id
_entity_poly.type
_entity_poly.pdbx_seq_one_letter_code
_entity_poly.pdbx_strand_id
1 'polypeptide(L)'
;MGEFLFDAALGARGAWVVSNIRQTKRANGELLDDPAPLTWASAIIALRSGELGPFLDARLATSPHQKALFWETPPLSASRLSLPFEFATLPAPHLTHAQSDGSAFAAHFRAAASHMVATFTNVGGDATLVCPCPPRTGGASRHVEDSLHAPSHAHLAAFVQFADPSQRDALWRAVGEAAEHAARRTSLTWISTAGSGVPWLHVRLDSRPKYYKHIPYTSP
;
A
#
# COMPACT_ATOMS: atom_id res chain seq x y z
N MET A 1 -23.12 3.12 -4.01
CA MET A 1 -21.87 2.36 -3.82
C MET A 1 -21.65 1.59 -5.12
N GLY A 2 -20.68 1.98 -5.94
CA GLY A 2 -20.31 1.23 -7.16
C GLY A 2 -19.43 0.04 -6.80
N GLU A 3 -19.48 -1.05 -7.58
CA GLU A 3 -18.61 -2.21 -7.42
C GLU A 3 -17.46 -2.13 -8.41
N PHE A 4 -16.22 -2.24 -7.92
CA PHE A 4 -15.05 -2.47 -8.77
C PHE A 4 -14.92 -3.98 -9.06
N LEU A 5 -14.63 -4.31 -10.32
CA LEU A 5 -14.36 -5.68 -10.75
C LEU A 5 -12.86 -5.90 -10.92
N PHE A 6 -12.40 -7.13 -10.73
CA PHE A 6 -10.98 -7.46 -10.83
C PHE A 6 -10.73 -8.48 -11.93
N ASP A 7 -9.68 -8.24 -12.72
CA ASP A 7 -9.08 -9.25 -13.58
C ASP A 7 -7.71 -9.63 -13.00
N ALA A 8 -7.44 -10.93 -12.89
CA ALA A 8 -6.23 -11.44 -12.28
C ALA A 8 -5.49 -12.39 -13.23
N ALA A 9 -4.24 -12.05 -13.56
CA ALA A 9 -3.37 -12.89 -14.35
C ALA A 9 -2.31 -13.58 -13.46
N LEU A 10 -2.11 -14.88 -13.68
CA LEU A 10 -1.06 -15.65 -13.02
C LEU A 10 0.24 -15.57 -13.84
N GLY A 11 1.34 -15.22 -13.16
CA GLY A 11 2.68 -15.28 -13.75
C GLY A 11 3.14 -16.71 -14.02
N ALA A 12 4.18 -16.84 -14.85
CA ALA A 12 4.66 -18.10 -15.47
C ALA A 12 4.93 -19.30 -14.53
N ARG A 13 4.82 -19.19 -13.21
CA ARG A 13 4.87 -20.30 -12.24
C ARG A 13 4.07 -20.06 -10.94
N GLY A 14 2.97 -19.31 -10.97
CA GLY A 14 2.17 -19.03 -9.76
C GLY A 14 2.90 -18.24 -8.65
N ALA A 15 4.04 -17.64 -8.98
CA ALA A 15 4.90 -16.89 -8.04
C ALA A 15 4.38 -15.48 -7.74
N TRP A 16 3.44 -14.97 -8.53
CA TRP A 16 2.80 -13.68 -8.31
C TRP A 16 1.43 -13.62 -8.96
N VAL A 17 0.55 -12.79 -8.41
CA VAL A 17 -0.78 -12.46 -8.94
C VAL A 17 -0.80 -10.98 -9.30
N VAL A 18 -0.99 -10.65 -10.58
CA VAL A 18 -1.25 -9.28 -11.02
C VAL A 18 -2.75 -9.05 -11.04
N SER A 19 -3.22 -8.03 -10.34
CA SER A 19 -4.62 -7.61 -10.33
C SER A 19 -4.74 -6.21 -10.92
N ASN A 20 -5.69 -6.03 -11.83
CA ASN A 20 -6.16 -4.71 -12.23
C ASN A 20 -7.57 -4.47 -11.71
N ILE A 21 -7.95 -3.20 -11.61
CA ILE A 21 -9.27 -2.78 -11.16
C ILE A 21 -10.02 -2.29 -12.39
N ARG A 22 -11.05 -2.99 -12.84
CA ARG A 22 -11.97 -2.52 -13.88
C ARG A 22 -13.10 -1.74 -13.21
N GLN A 23 -13.37 -0.53 -13.70
CA GLN A 23 -14.43 0.31 -13.13
C GLN A 23 -15.80 -0.18 -13.55
N THR A 24 -16.80 -0.13 -12.65
CA THR A 24 -18.16 0.28 -13.06
C THR A 24 -18.87 1.15 -11.99
N LYS A 25 -19.58 2.18 -12.49
CA LYS A 25 -20.72 2.97 -11.93
C LYS A 25 -20.53 4.40 -11.38
N ARG A 26 -21.30 5.35 -11.96
CA ARG A 26 -21.51 6.74 -11.51
C ARG A 26 -22.52 6.83 -10.35
N ALA A 27 -22.53 7.99 -9.67
CA ALA A 27 -23.34 8.32 -8.49
C ALA A 27 -24.88 8.22 -8.65
N ASN A 28 -25.41 8.09 -9.88
CA ASN A 28 -26.83 7.98 -10.18
C ASN A 28 -27.35 6.53 -10.31
N GLY A 29 -26.49 5.52 -10.18
CA GLY A 29 -26.95 4.13 -10.26
C GLY A 29 -27.14 3.59 -11.69
N GLU A 30 -26.50 4.16 -12.72
CA GLU A 30 -26.39 3.53 -14.05
C GLU A 30 -25.07 2.77 -14.25
N LEU A 31 -25.17 1.48 -14.62
CA LEU A 31 -24.02 0.61 -14.95
C LEU A 31 -23.49 1.06 -16.30
N LEU A 32 -22.23 1.49 -16.35
CA LEU A 32 -21.49 1.59 -17.60
C LEU A 32 -20.61 0.35 -17.66
N ASP A 33 -20.82 -0.48 -18.68
CA ASP A 33 -19.86 -1.48 -19.14
C ASP A 33 -18.63 -0.76 -19.74
N ASP A 34 -17.87 -0.02 -18.92
CA ASP A 34 -16.58 0.49 -19.39
C ASP A 34 -15.53 -0.62 -19.19
N PRO A 35 -15.05 -1.26 -20.27
CA PRO A 35 -14.10 -2.36 -20.16
C PRO A 35 -12.70 -1.89 -19.73
N ALA A 36 -12.46 -0.57 -19.66
CA ALA A 36 -11.15 -0.03 -19.39
C ALA A 36 -10.75 -0.16 -17.89
N PRO A 37 -9.49 -0.55 -17.61
CA PRO A 37 -8.98 -0.56 -16.24
C PRO A 37 -8.90 0.87 -15.68
N LEU A 38 -9.12 0.99 -14.36
CA LEU A 38 -8.86 2.18 -13.56
C LEU A 38 -7.45 2.68 -13.87
N THR A 39 -7.30 3.96 -14.21
CA THR A 39 -5.99 4.55 -14.48
C THR A 39 -5.29 4.97 -13.19
N TRP A 40 -3.98 5.22 -13.25
CA TRP A 40 -3.23 5.81 -12.14
C TRP A 40 -3.84 7.11 -11.62
N ALA A 41 -4.27 8.02 -12.51
CA ALA A 41 -4.91 9.28 -12.12
C ALA A 41 -6.16 9.05 -11.29
N SER A 42 -7.06 8.17 -11.76
CA SER A 42 -8.30 7.84 -11.05
C SER A 42 -8.04 7.07 -9.76
N ALA A 43 -7.04 6.19 -9.73
CA ALA A 43 -6.65 5.44 -8.54
C ALA A 43 -6.11 6.37 -7.43
N ILE A 44 -5.29 7.37 -7.78
CA ILE A 44 -4.79 8.37 -6.83
C ILE A 44 -5.95 9.14 -6.19
N ILE A 45 -6.92 9.58 -7.00
CA ILE A 45 -8.12 10.27 -6.50
C ILE A 45 -8.92 9.36 -5.56
N ALA A 46 -9.18 8.11 -5.97
CA ALA A 46 -9.97 7.15 -5.20
C ALA A 46 -9.26 6.69 -3.90
N LEU A 47 -7.92 6.61 -3.88
CA LEU A 47 -7.15 6.36 -2.66
C LEU A 47 -7.34 7.52 -1.67
N ARG A 48 -7.21 8.75 -2.14
CA ARG A 48 -7.32 9.96 -1.31
C ARG A 48 -8.73 10.22 -0.79
N SER A 49 -9.77 9.86 -1.55
CA SER A 49 -11.14 9.93 -1.06
C SER A 49 -11.50 8.76 -0.12
N GLY A 50 -10.67 7.70 -0.10
CA GLY A 50 -10.90 6.47 0.66
C GLY A 50 -11.79 5.45 -0.05
N GLU A 51 -12.20 5.74 -1.29
CA GLU A 51 -13.01 4.82 -2.08
C GLU A 51 -12.24 3.56 -2.47
N LEU A 52 -10.93 3.64 -2.73
CA LEU A 52 -10.16 2.49 -3.21
C LEU A 52 -9.68 1.54 -2.10
N GLY A 53 -9.46 2.05 -0.89
CA GLY A 53 -8.86 1.30 0.22
C GLY A 53 -9.59 0.00 0.57
N PRO A 54 -10.92 0.01 0.77
CA PRO A 54 -11.68 -1.21 1.07
C PRO A 54 -11.55 -2.31 0.00
N PHE A 55 -11.43 -1.92 -1.27
CA PHE A 55 -11.27 -2.87 -2.37
C PHE A 55 -9.87 -3.48 -2.39
N LEU A 56 -8.84 -2.68 -2.12
CA LEU A 56 -7.47 -3.19 -1.96
C LEU A 56 -7.39 -4.17 -0.78
N ASP A 57 -7.94 -3.80 0.38
CA ASP A 57 -7.99 -4.67 1.56
C ASP A 57 -8.65 -6.02 1.24
N ALA A 58 -9.84 -6.00 0.62
CA ALA A 58 -10.56 -7.21 0.26
C ALA A 58 -9.75 -8.14 -0.66
N ARG A 59 -9.00 -7.57 -1.61
CA ARG A 59 -8.15 -8.35 -2.52
C ARG A 59 -6.89 -8.88 -1.89
N LEU A 60 -6.26 -8.09 -1.03
CA LEU A 60 -5.08 -8.52 -0.28
C LEU A 60 -5.44 -9.63 0.70
N ALA A 61 -6.60 -9.54 1.35
CA ALA A 61 -7.11 -10.53 2.30
C ALA A 61 -7.53 -11.85 1.62
N THR A 62 -7.89 -11.83 0.34
CA THR A 62 -8.28 -13.01 -0.46
C THR A 62 -7.20 -13.48 -1.43
N SER A 63 -6.02 -12.85 -1.41
CA SER A 63 -4.87 -13.27 -2.22
C SER A 63 -4.44 -14.69 -1.86
N PRO A 64 -3.96 -15.52 -2.80
CA PRO A 64 -3.31 -16.79 -2.47
C PRO A 64 -2.08 -16.61 -1.56
N HIS A 65 -1.56 -15.39 -1.45
CA HIS A 65 -0.43 -15.02 -0.59
C HIS A 65 -0.86 -14.32 0.72
N GLN A 66 -2.15 -14.36 1.09
CA GLN A 66 -2.73 -13.64 2.23
C GLN A 66 -2.03 -13.87 3.58
N LYS A 67 -1.28 -14.97 3.76
CA LYS A 67 -0.51 -15.19 5.00
C LYS A 67 0.59 -14.16 5.20
N ALA A 68 1.32 -13.85 4.12
CA ALA A 68 2.39 -12.89 4.10
C ALA A 68 2.74 -12.59 2.64
N LEU A 69 2.66 -11.32 2.24
CA LEU A 69 2.86 -10.90 0.87
C LEU A 69 3.64 -9.60 0.75
N PHE A 70 4.30 -9.44 -0.39
CA PHE A 70 4.66 -8.14 -0.94
C PHE A 70 3.55 -7.64 -1.85
N TRP A 71 3.40 -6.33 -1.90
CA TRP A 71 2.55 -5.59 -2.82
C TRP A 71 3.41 -4.60 -3.58
N GLU A 72 3.33 -4.64 -4.91
CA GLU A 72 4.16 -3.86 -5.84
C GLU A 72 3.29 -3.30 -6.96
N THR A 73 3.49 -2.05 -7.35
CA THR A 73 2.81 -1.45 -8.51
C THR A 73 3.79 -1.18 -9.66
N PRO A 74 3.32 -1.00 -10.91
CA PRO A 74 4.11 -0.37 -11.96
C PRO A 74 4.66 0.99 -11.50
N PRO A 75 5.73 1.49 -12.12
CA PRO A 75 6.26 2.80 -11.77
C PRO A 75 5.28 3.91 -12.14
N LEU A 76 5.22 4.93 -11.29
CA LEU A 76 4.41 6.12 -11.43
C LEU A 76 5.28 7.31 -11.87
N SER A 77 4.75 8.14 -12.76
CA SER A 77 5.28 9.47 -13.11
C SER A 77 4.20 10.28 -13.82
N ALA A 78 4.47 11.55 -14.10
CA ALA A 78 3.54 12.43 -14.80
C ALA A 78 3.09 11.88 -16.17
N SER A 79 3.96 11.18 -16.91
CA SER A 79 3.65 10.60 -18.22
C SER A 79 2.88 9.27 -18.16
N ARG A 80 2.69 8.71 -16.97
CA ARG A 80 2.07 7.38 -16.77
C ARG A 80 0.68 7.45 -16.12
N LEU A 81 0.17 8.65 -15.87
CA LEU A 81 -1.11 8.87 -15.20
C LEU A 81 -2.32 8.27 -15.94
N SER A 82 -2.25 8.15 -17.27
CA SER A 82 -3.29 7.51 -18.09
C SER A 82 -3.10 5.99 -18.24
N LEU A 83 -1.98 5.43 -17.76
CA LEU A 83 -1.78 3.98 -17.80
C LEU A 83 -2.66 3.30 -16.74
N PRO A 84 -3.00 2.01 -16.96
CA PRO A 84 -3.72 1.22 -15.98
C PRO A 84 -3.04 1.23 -14.60
N PHE A 85 -3.84 1.40 -13.56
CA PHE A 85 -3.49 1.06 -12.20
C PHE A 85 -3.69 -0.44 -12.01
N GLU A 86 -2.59 -1.10 -11.68
CA GLU A 86 -2.55 -2.51 -11.34
C GLU A 86 -1.50 -2.73 -10.25
N PHE A 87 -1.55 -3.90 -9.63
CA PHE A 87 -0.58 -4.30 -8.64
C PHE A 87 -0.32 -5.80 -8.67
N ALA A 88 0.89 -6.18 -8.31
CA ALA A 88 1.28 -7.55 -8.08
C ALA A 88 1.27 -7.86 -6.58
N THR A 89 0.77 -9.04 -6.22
CA THR A 89 1.05 -9.66 -4.93
C THR A 89 2.03 -10.82 -5.10
N LEU A 90 2.99 -10.93 -4.20
CA LEU A 90 4.02 -11.98 -4.22
C LEU A 90 4.16 -12.60 -2.84
N PRO A 91 4.48 -13.90 -2.72
CA PRO A 91 4.62 -14.56 -1.42
C PRO A 91 5.85 -14.03 -0.66
N ALA A 92 5.67 -13.74 0.62
CA ALA A 92 6.72 -13.32 1.54
C ALA A 92 6.81 -14.27 2.75
N PRO A 93 7.09 -15.57 2.56
CA PRO A 93 6.93 -16.57 3.61
C PRO A 93 7.74 -16.30 4.88
N HIS A 94 8.90 -15.66 4.76
CA HIS A 94 9.74 -15.25 5.89
C HIS A 94 9.08 -14.20 6.80
N LEU A 95 8.05 -13.49 6.34
CA LEU A 95 7.31 -12.52 7.15
C LEU A 95 6.15 -13.15 7.93
N THR A 96 5.77 -14.40 7.64
CA THR A 96 4.60 -15.07 8.28
C THR A 96 4.69 -15.10 9.81
N HIS A 97 5.90 -15.14 10.34
CA HIS A 97 6.19 -15.16 11.79
C HIS A 97 6.96 -13.92 12.24
N ALA A 98 6.97 -12.86 11.43
CA ALA A 98 7.65 -11.63 11.78
C ALA A 98 7.00 -11.01 13.02
N GLN A 99 7.84 -10.70 14.01
CA GLN A 99 7.42 -9.92 15.16
C GLN A 99 7.62 -8.46 14.82
N SER A 100 6.56 -7.67 14.98
CA SER A 100 6.63 -6.24 14.74
C SER A 100 7.61 -5.57 15.69
N ASP A 101 8.47 -4.71 15.16
CA ASP A 101 9.34 -3.82 15.94
C ASP A 101 9.44 -2.46 15.22
N GLY A 102 8.70 -1.49 15.74
CA GLY A 102 8.65 -0.12 15.24
C GLY A 102 9.73 0.80 15.81
N SER A 103 10.67 0.31 16.62
CA SER A 103 11.68 1.13 17.31
C SER A 103 12.47 2.05 16.38
N ALA A 104 12.84 1.55 15.19
CA ALA A 104 13.54 2.32 14.16
C ALA A 104 12.74 3.56 13.67
N PHE A 105 11.41 3.55 13.84
CA PHE A 105 10.51 4.62 13.41
C PHE A 105 9.90 5.41 14.57
N ALA A 106 10.29 5.12 15.82
CA ALA A 106 9.69 5.73 17.02
C ALA A 106 9.73 7.27 17.02
N ALA A 107 10.82 7.88 16.53
CA ALA A 107 10.91 9.33 16.42
C ALA A 107 9.89 9.92 15.43
N HIS A 108 9.65 9.23 14.30
CA HIS A 108 8.66 9.65 13.31
C HIS A 108 7.24 9.49 13.83
N PHE A 109 6.95 8.42 14.56
CA PHE A 109 5.66 8.20 15.20
C PHE A 109 5.36 9.25 16.28
N ARG A 110 6.37 9.63 17.08
CA ARG A 110 6.24 10.74 18.05
C ARG A 110 5.95 12.05 17.35
N ALA A 111 6.64 12.35 16.24
CA ALA A 111 6.41 13.56 15.45
C ALA A 111 5.03 13.59 14.78
N ALA A 112 4.51 12.43 14.38
CA ALA A 112 3.16 12.29 13.83
C ALA A 112 2.05 12.46 14.90
N ALA A 113 2.38 12.47 16.19
CA ALA A 113 1.48 12.81 17.29
C ALA A 113 0.13 12.07 17.28
N SER A 114 -0.95 12.76 16.88
CA SER A 114 -2.32 12.21 16.82
C SER A 114 -2.70 11.61 15.47
N HIS A 115 -1.81 11.66 14.47
CA HIS A 115 -2.05 11.06 13.16
C HIS A 115 -1.94 9.53 13.23
N MET A 116 -2.78 8.85 12.42
CA MET A 116 -2.77 7.40 12.29
C MET A 116 -1.65 6.88 11.38
N VAL A 117 -0.99 7.76 10.63
CA VAL A 117 0.07 7.43 9.68
C VAL A 117 1.18 8.47 9.78
N ALA A 118 2.42 8.01 9.72
CA ALA A 118 3.61 8.84 9.59
C ALA A 118 4.16 8.71 8.16
N THR A 119 4.36 9.85 7.50
CA THR A 119 4.99 9.92 6.17
C THR A 119 6.30 10.71 6.28
N PHE A 120 7.42 10.10 5.90
CA PHE A 120 8.76 10.67 6.07
C PHE A 120 9.76 10.10 5.07
N THR A 121 10.88 10.78 4.86
CA THR A 121 11.98 10.29 3.99
C THR A 121 12.85 9.29 4.75
N ASN A 122 13.29 8.22 4.09
CA ASN A 122 14.22 7.27 4.70
C ASN A 122 15.62 7.89 4.93
N VAL A 123 16.46 7.24 5.75
CA VAL A 123 17.81 7.71 6.08
C VAL A 123 18.68 7.98 4.84
N GLY A 124 18.52 7.18 3.78
CA GLY A 124 19.27 7.33 2.54
C GLY A 124 18.80 8.49 1.64
N GLY A 125 17.67 9.12 1.94
CA GLY A 125 17.12 10.21 1.13
C GLY A 125 16.50 9.79 -0.20
N ASP A 126 16.47 8.48 -0.51
CA ASP A 126 16.11 7.93 -1.82
C ASP A 126 14.68 7.39 -1.90
N ALA A 127 13.95 7.39 -0.77
CA ALA A 127 12.57 6.92 -0.65
C ALA A 127 11.72 7.75 0.31
N THR A 128 10.45 7.94 -0.04
CA THR A 128 9.41 8.34 0.92
C THR A 128 8.79 7.07 1.51
N LEU A 129 8.64 7.02 2.83
CA LEU A 129 8.01 5.94 3.58
C LEU A 129 6.67 6.42 4.12
N VAL A 130 5.63 5.62 3.96
CA VAL A 130 4.29 5.81 4.53
C VAL A 130 4.03 4.64 5.47
N CYS A 131 4.00 4.91 6.77
CA CYS A 131 3.95 3.88 7.82
C CYS A 131 2.73 4.11 8.72
N PRO A 132 1.87 3.10 8.99
CA PRO A 132 0.85 3.25 10.02
C PRO A 132 1.52 3.50 11.37
N CYS A 133 1.02 4.48 12.11
CA CYS A 133 1.45 4.73 13.47
C CYS A 133 1.01 3.57 14.37
N PRO A 134 1.74 3.30 15.47
CA PRO A 134 1.34 2.30 16.45
C PRO A 134 -0.09 2.52 16.94
N PRO A 135 -0.86 1.44 17.16
CA PRO A 135 -2.23 1.57 17.61
C PRO A 135 -2.27 2.25 18.98
N ARG A 136 -3.14 3.24 19.12
CA ARG A 136 -3.37 3.89 20.41
C ARG A 136 -4.24 2.96 21.25
N THR A 137 -3.65 2.25 22.20
CA THR A 137 -4.43 1.40 23.11
C THR A 137 -5.30 2.30 24.00
N GLY A 138 -6.62 2.10 23.94
CA GLY A 138 -7.57 2.90 24.71
C GLY A 138 -7.29 2.78 26.21
N GLY A 139 -6.97 3.91 26.85
CA GLY A 139 -7.13 4.10 28.29
C GLY A 139 -5.88 4.09 29.18
N ALA A 140 -4.69 3.72 28.72
CA ALA A 140 -3.51 3.71 29.60
C ALA A 140 -2.16 4.02 28.95
N SER A 141 -1.98 3.73 27.67
CA SER A 141 -0.71 4.00 27.01
C SER A 141 -0.59 5.49 26.65
N ARG A 142 0.35 6.16 27.32
CA ARG A 142 0.68 7.58 27.09
C ARG A 142 1.86 7.73 26.11
N HIS A 143 2.57 6.63 25.84
CA HIS A 143 3.83 6.59 25.11
C HIS A 143 3.69 5.72 23.87
N VAL A 144 4.20 6.21 22.74
CA VAL A 144 4.21 5.49 21.46
C VAL A 144 4.93 4.14 21.59
N GLU A 145 5.93 4.11 22.47
CA GLU A 145 6.80 2.99 22.77
C GLU A 145 6.06 1.73 23.21
N ASP A 146 4.94 1.87 23.93
CA ASP A 146 4.19 0.72 24.45
C ASP A 146 3.51 -0.10 23.34
N SER A 147 3.32 0.50 22.15
CA SER A 147 2.60 -0.09 21.03
C SER A 147 3.52 -0.46 19.85
N LEU A 148 4.85 -0.37 19.99
CA LEU A 148 5.82 -0.66 18.92
C LEU A 148 5.93 -2.15 18.55
N HIS A 149 5.16 -3.00 19.21
CA HIS A 149 5.12 -4.45 18.98
C HIS A 149 3.72 -4.97 18.63
N ALA A 150 2.86 -4.12 18.05
CA ALA A 150 1.54 -4.52 17.57
C ALA A 150 1.64 -5.52 16.40
N PRO A 151 1.23 -6.80 16.55
CA PRO A 151 1.44 -7.83 15.52
C PRO A 151 0.78 -7.52 14.18
N SER A 152 -0.36 -6.81 14.20
CA SER A 152 -1.05 -6.34 12.99
C SER A 152 -0.20 -5.39 12.15
N HIS A 153 0.84 -4.77 12.71
CA HIS A 153 1.69 -3.81 12.02
C HIS A 153 2.98 -4.42 11.47
N ALA A 154 3.19 -5.74 11.59
CA ALA A 154 4.42 -6.38 11.13
C ALA A 154 4.60 -6.31 9.60
N HIS A 155 3.52 -6.50 8.83
CA HIS A 155 3.53 -6.46 7.37
C HIS A 155 2.11 -6.25 6.80
N LEU A 156 2.01 -5.99 5.50
CA LEU A 156 0.74 -5.60 4.85
C LEU A 156 -0.37 -6.64 5.04
N ALA A 157 -0.07 -7.92 4.81
CA ALA A 157 -1.04 -9.00 4.99
C ALA A 157 -1.66 -9.07 6.41
N ALA A 158 -0.86 -8.89 7.47
CA ALA A 158 -1.37 -8.87 8.84
C ALA A 158 -2.20 -7.60 9.10
N PHE A 159 -1.76 -6.48 8.54
CA PHE A 159 -2.43 -5.19 8.70
C PHE A 159 -3.83 -5.20 8.09
N VAL A 160 -3.98 -5.68 6.86
CA VAL A 160 -5.29 -5.75 6.19
C VAL A 160 -6.27 -6.70 6.88
N GLN A 161 -5.76 -7.75 7.55
CA GLN A 161 -6.59 -8.72 8.27
C GLN A 161 -6.99 -8.26 9.67
N PHE A 162 -6.09 -7.58 10.39
CA PHE A 162 -6.21 -7.43 11.84
C PHE A 162 -6.13 -5.99 12.36
N ALA A 163 -5.69 -5.01 11.56
CA ALA A 163 -5.67 -3.61 12.01
C ALA A 163 -7.08 -3.00 12.05
N ASP A 164 -7.26 -1.94 12.82
CA ASP A 164 -8.52 -1.22 12.87
C ASP A 164 -8.89 -0.65 11.48
N PRO A 165 -10.17 -0.71 11.05
CA PRO A 165 -10.58 -0.19 9.74
C PRO A 165 -10.17 1.27 9.51
N SER A 166 -10.21 2.14 10.52
CA SER A 166 -9.79 3.54 10.40
C SER A 166 -8.28 3.68 10.16
N GLN A 167 -7.45 2.78 10.71
CA GLN A 167 -6.01 2.77 10.40
C GLN A 167 -5.73 2.31 8.97
N ARG A 168 -6.48 1.32 8.46
CA ARG A 168 -6.35 0.87 7.05
C ARG A 168 -6.76 1.97 6.08
N ASP A 169 -7.89 2.60 6.38
CA ASP A 169 -8.46 3.74 5.68
C ASP A 169 -7.49 4.94 5.63
N ALA A 170 -6.84 5.26 6.77
CA ALA A 170 -5.82 6.29 6.86
C ALA A 170 -4.54 5.93 6.09
N LEU A 171 -4.08 4.68 6.15
CA LEU A 171 -2.89 4.21 5.42
C LEU A 171 -3.08 4.40 3.91
N TRP A 172 -4.20 3.93 3.35
CA TRP A 172 -4.46 4.03 1.93
C TRP A 172 -4.60 5.47 1.44
N ARG A 173 -5.22 6.36 2.23
CA ARG A 173 -5.25 7.80 1.93
C ARG A 173 -3.86 8.41 1.88
N ALA A 174 -3.03 8.14 2.88
CA ALA A 174 -1.67 8.65 2.94
C ALA A 174 -0.81 8.12 1.78
N VAL A 175 -1.03 6.87 1.34
CA VAL A 175 -0.42 6.33 0.12
C VAL A 175 -0.90 7.10 -1.12
N GLY A 176 -2.19 7.40 -1.22
CA GLY A 176 -2.75 8.23 -2.29
C GLY A 176 -2.16 9.64 -2.34
N GLU A 177 -2.00 10.28 -1.17
CA GLU A 177 -1.35 11.59 -1.05
C GLU A 177 0.13 11.54 -1.48
N ALA A 178 0.88 10.54 -1.04
CA ALA A 178 2.26 10.35 -1.43
C ALA A 178 2.38 10.06 -2.95
N ALA A 179 1.47 9.26 -3.49
CA ALA A 179 1.39 8.97 -4.93
C ALA A 179 1.07 10.22 -5.75
N GLU A 180 0.16 11.09 -5.29
CA GLU A 180 -0.10 12.38 -5.95
C GLU A 180 1.16 13.25 -6.03
N HIS A 181 1.95 13.31 -4.95
CA HIS A 181 3.22 14.04 -4.97
C HIS A 181 4.25 13.40 -5.92
N ALA A 182 4.30 12.08 -6.00
CA ALA A 182 5.16 11.35 -6.93
C ALA A 182 4.73 11.54 -8.39
N ALA A 183 3.42 11.58 -8.66
CA ALA A 183 2.85 11.77 -10.00
C ALA A 183 3.19 13.12 -10.63
N ARG A 184 3.56 14.12 -9.84
CA ARG A 184 4.00 15.44 -10.35
C ARG A 184 5.42 15.41 -10.92
N ARG A 185 6.18 14.34 -10.68
CA ARG A 185 7.57 14.21 -11.11
C ARG A 185 7.65 13.60 -12.51
N THR A 186 8.67 14.01 -13.27
CA THR A 186 9.03 13.38 -14.55
C THR A 186 9.78 12.06 -14.34
N SER A 187 10.53 11.95 -13.25
CA SER A 187 11.22 10.71 -12.85
C SER A 187 10.22 9.65 -12.40
N LEU A 188 10.51 8.39 -12.75
CA LEU A 188 9.76 7.24 -12.27
C LEU A 188 9.88 7.08 -10.75
N THR A 189 8.77 6.71 -10.13
CA THR A 189 8.67 6.37 -8.70
C THR A 189 8.06 4.98 -8.56
N TRP A 190 8.73 4.12 -7.82
CA TRP A 190 8.30 2.74 -7.59
C TRP A 190 7.62 2.63 -6.23
N ILE A 191 6.37 2.16 -6.21
CA ILE A 191 5.55 2.02 -5.01
C ILE A 191 5.43 0.55 -4.61
N SER A 192 5.94 0.21 -3.43
CA SER A 192 5.88 -1.17 -2.94
C SER A 192 5.89 -1.26 -1.41
N THR A 193 5.66 -2.47 -0.89
CA THR A 193 5.94 -2.84 0.50
C THR A 193 7.21 -3.67 0.64
N ALA A 194 8.04 -3.73 -0.41
CA ALA A 194 9.26 -4.53 -0.41
C ALA A 194 10.36 -3.84 0.40
N GLY A 195 10.70 -4.43 1.55
CA GLY A 195 11.74 -3.92 2.44
C GLY A 195 11.63 -4.56 3.82
N SER A 196 12.41 -5.61 4.08
CA SER A 196 12.29 -6.41 5.31
C SER A 196 13.31 -6.02 6.39
N GLY A 197 14.01 -4.89 6.23
CA GLY A 197 15.06 -4.46 7.17
C GLY A 197 14.53 -3.86 8.47
N VAL A 198 13.28 -3.36 8.46
CA VAL A 198 12.54 -2.94 9.66
C VAL A 198 11.25 -3.74 9.68
N PRO A 199 10.98 -4.55 10.71
CA PRO A 199 9.78 -5.38 10.78
C PRO A 199 8.58 -4.54 11.25
N TRP A 200 8.26 -3.51 10.49
CA TRP A 200 7.07 -2.68 10.66
C TRP A 200 6.58 -2.31 9.27
N LEU A 201 5.28 -2.37 9.03
CA LEU A 201 4.69 -2.07 7.72
C LEU A 201 5.11 -0.67 7.28
N HIS A 202 5.66 -0.57 6.08
CA HIS A 202 5.91 0.70 5.43
C HIS A 202 5.72 0.54 3.94
N VAL A 203 4.88 1.39 3.36
CA VAL A 203 4.80 1.55 1.91
C VAL A 203 5.91 2.50 1.51
N ARG A 204 6.72 2.07 0.55
CA ARG A 204 7.85 2.82 0.04
C ARG A 204 7.51 3.40 -1.32
N LEU A 205 7.91 4.64 -1.53
CA LEU A 205 7.94 5.32 -2.82
C LEU A 205 9.40 5.63 -3.13
N ASP A 206 10.07 4.70 -3.80
CA ASP A 206 11.51 4.77 -4.10
C ASP A 206 11.76 5.40 -5.49
N SER A 207 12.90 6.10 -5.61
CA SER A 207 13.40 6.63 -6.89
C SER A 207 13.99 5.57 -7.83
N ARG A 208 14.06 4.31 -7.39
CA ARG A 208 14.54 3.13 -8.11
C ARG A 208 13.74 1.90 -7.66
N PRO A 209 13.63 0.82 -8.46
CA PRO A 209 12.93 -0.41 -8.06
C PRO A 209 13.74 -1.24 -7.05
N LYS A 210 14.17 -0.61 -5.95
CA LYS A 210 14.94 -1.27 -4.89
C LYS A 210 14.03 -2.30 -4.24
N TYR A 211 14.49 -3.55 -4.18
CA TYR A 211 13.77 -4.69 -3.58
C TYR A 211 12.57 -5.25 -4.37
N TYR A 212 12.23 -4.67 -5.53
CA TYR A 212 11.17 -5.21 -6.38
C TYR A 212 11.47 -6.66 -6.77
N LYS A 213 10.43 -7.49 -6.71
CA LYS A 213 10.50 -8.91 -7.05
C LYS A 213 9.77 -9.19 -8.36
N HIS A 214 8.75 -8.39 -8.69
CA HIS A 214 8.09 -8.46 -9.98
C HIS A 214 8.93 -7.74 -11.06
N ILE A 215 9.82 -8.51 -11.70
CA ILE A 215 10.74 -8.02 -12.73
C ILE A 215 10.06 -7.14 -13.81
N PRO A 216 8.85 -7.45 -14.32
CA PRO A 216 8.18 -6.60 -15.30
C PRO A 216 7.95 -5.14 -14.86
N TYR A 217 7.85 -4.87 -13.56
CA TYR A 217 7.71 -3.49 -13.03
C TYR A 217 9.03 -2.76 -12.83
N THR A 218 10.16 -3.43 -13.02
CA THR A 218 11.49 -2.82 -12.82
C THR A 218 12.00 -2.06 -14.05
N SER A 219 11.41 -2.32 -15.22
CA SER A 219 11.75 -1.65 -16.46
C SER A 219 11.05 -0.27 -16.56
N PRO A 220 11.75 0.75 -17.11
CA PRO A 220 11.17 2.07 -17.36
C PRO A 220 9.96 2.07 -18.31
#